data_AF-A0A5C8G4R4-F1
#
_entry.id   AF-A0A5C8G4R4-F1
#
_cell.length_a   1.000
_cell.length_b   1.000
_cell.length_c   1.000
_cell.angle_alpha   90.00
_cell.angle_beta   90.00
_cell.angle_gamma   90.00
#
_symmetry.space_group_name_H-M   'P 1'
#
loop_
_entity.id
_entity.type
_entity.pdbx_description
1 polymer ?
#
loop_
_entity_poly.entity_id
_entity_poly.type
_entity_poly.pdbx_seq_one_letter_code
_entity_poly.pdbx_strand_id
1 'polypeptide(L)'
;MQKKTTKETVENIVWKACDTFRGSIDSSLYKDYILSMLFVKYLSDFAKEKIKELESKYSGDKLKRRLERMNYKISKDASFEYLLKNKEAPNIGEIINTALRKIERDNPQKFDGIFNNIDFNDSNKFGETKTRNAILKHLLEDFSDSELDLSPSALQNNDVMGDAYEYLISNFASDAGKKGGEFFTPPEVSTLIAKIVSDRTGVKIYDPTCGSGSLLIKVNKEIGRENCTIYGQEKNSQTFALCRMNMYLHEIGDEAKIEWGDTIKEPKFTDKGELSKFDVVVANPPFSLDKWGEEIALNDKYNRFEFGVPPKSKGDLAFLLHMINSMKENGITAVVMPHGVLFREAGEGFIREKIIENNLIDTIIGLPPN
;
A
#
# COMPACT_ATOMS: atom_id res chain seq x y z
N MET A 1 -25.83 -11.68 21.62
CA MET A 1 -25.12 -11.36 20.35
C MET A 1 -23.64 -11.32 20.66
N GLN A 2 -22.81 -11.98 19.86
CA GLN A 2 -21.35 -11.82 19.96
C GLN A 2 -21.00 -10.37 19.58
N LYS A 3 -20.16 -9.71 20.38
CA LYS A 3 -19.70 -8.34 20.10
C LYS A 3 -18.92 -8.37 18.79
N LYS A 4 -19.29 -7.51 17.84
CA LYS A 4 -18.60 -7.37 16.56
C LYS A 4 -17.30 -6.61 16.75
N THR A 5 -16.24 -7.00 16.05
CA THR A 5 -14.98 -6.26 15.99
C THR A 5 -15.18 -5.02 15.13
N THR A 6 -14.90 -3.85 15.70
CA THR A 6 -15.02 -2.55 15.03
C THR A 6 -13.65 -2.02 14.62
N LYS A 7 -13.63 -0.99 13.77
CA LYS A 7 -12.42 -0.25 13.41
C LYS A 7 -11.65 0.20 14.65
N GLU A 8 -12.33 0.85 15.59
CA GLU A 8 -11.75 1.33 16.85
C GLU A 8 -11.13 0.20 17.68
N THR A 9 -11.74 -0.99 17.69
CA THR A 9 -11.16 -2.15 18.39
C THR A 9 -9.82 -2.56 17.77
N VAL A 10 -9.75 -2.66 16.43
CA VAL A 10 -8.50 -2.99 15.72
C VAL A 10 -7.44 -1.93 16.01
N GLU A 11 -7.78 -0.65 15.90
CA GLU A 11 -6.87 0.46 16.14
C GLU A 11 -6.30 0.45 17.56
N ASN A 12 -7.15 0.28 18.58
CA ASN A 12 -6.72 0.27 19.98
C ASN A 12 -5.79 -0.90 20.29
N ILE A 13 -6.08 -2.09 19.75
CA ILE A 13 -5.25 -3.28 20.00
C ILE A 13 -3.92 -3.18 19.26
N VAL A 14 -3.93 -2.67 18.02
CA VAL A 14 -2.68 -2.42 17.28
C VAL A 14 -1.86 -1.34 17.96
N TRP A 15 -2.50 -0.29 18.49
CA TRP A 15 -1.79 0.74 19.25
C TRP A 15 -1.15 0.22 20.52
N LYS A 16 -1.86 -0.64 21.26
CA LYS A 16 -1.30 -1.37 22.39
C LYS A 16 -0.09 -2.22 21.97
N ALA A 17 -0.19 -2.92 20.83
CA ALA A 17 0.94 -3.66 20.27
C ALA A 17 2.13 -2.74 19.89
N CYS A 18 1.88 -1.47 19.54
CA CYS A 18 2.97 -0.50 19.34
C CYS A 18 3.72 -0.17 20.63
N ASP A 19 3.04 -0.13 21.78
CA ASP A 19 3.68 0.11 23.08
C ASP A 19 4.75 -0.94 23.40
N THR A 20 4.56 -2.18 22.94
CA THR A 20 5.55 -3.27 23.06
C THR A 20 6.87 -2.94 22.35
N PHE A 21 6.86 -2.09 21.32
CA PHE A 21 8.05 -1.69 20.55
C PHE A 21 8.61 -0.32 20.96
N ARG A 22 7.78 0.54 21.57
CA ARG A 22 8.17 1.91 21.95
C ARG A 22 9.36 1.86 22.92
N GLY A 23 10.40 2.62 22.59
CA GLY A 23 11.64 2.69 23.37
C GLY A 23 12.68 1.61 23.06
N SER A 24 12.30 0.54 22.33
CA SER A 24 13.23 -0.49 21.87
C SER A 24 13.59 -0.33 20.38
N ILE A 25 12.61 0.06 19.56
CA ILE A 25 12.76 0.24 18.10
C ILE A 25 12.21 1.61 17.71
N ASP A 26 12.82 2.23 16.70
CA ASP A 26 12.35 3.50 16.12
C ASP A 26 10.94 3.37 15.49
N SER A 27 10.11 4.40 15.62
CA SER A 27 8.72 4.39 15.11
C SER A 27 8.61 4.22 13.61
N SER A 28 9.59 4.71 12.85
CA SER A 28 9.60 4.51 11.41
C SER A 28 9.86 3.06 11.00
N LEU A 29 10.39 2.23 11.91
CA LEU A 29 10.75 0.83 11.68
C LEU A 29 9.74 -0.15 12.24
N TYR A 30 9.26 0.05 13.48
CA TYR A 30 8.37 -0.96 14.10
C TYR A 30 7.02 -1.07 13.38
N LYS A 31 6.58 -0.02 12.68
CA LYS A 31 5.33 -0.03 11.92
C LYS A 31 5.26 -1.20 10.94
N ASP A 32 6.38 -1.50 10.26
CA ASP A 32 6.42 -2.53 9.23
C ASP A 32 6.20 -3.91 9.86
N TYR A 33 6.75 -4.14 11.05
CA TYR A 33 6.58 -5.38 11.82
C TYR A 33 5.15 -5.56 12.35
N ILE A 34 4.57 -4.49 12.88
CA ILE A 34 3.21 -4.51 13.45
C ILE A 34 2.17 -4.71 12.35
N LEU A 35 2.27 -3.95 11.26
CA LEU A 35 1.35 -4.06 10.12
C LEU A 35 1.48 -5.41 9.41
N SER A 36 2.68 -5.98 9.33
CA SER A 36 2.87 -7.34 8.81
C SER A 36 2.23 -8.39 9.71
N MET A 37 2.35 -8.26 11.04
CA MET A 37 1.72 -9.20 11.98
C MET A 37 0.19 -9.08 11.95
N LEU A 38 -0.36 -7.87 11.87
CA LEU A 38 -1.79 -7.64 11.66
C LEU A 38 -2.28 -8.32 10.36
N PHE A 39 -1.51 -8.22 9.28
CA PHE A 39 -1.83 -8.91 8.02
C PHE A 39 -1.82 -10.44 8.18
N VAL A 40 -0.84 -11.02 8.88
CA VAL A 40 -0.81 -12.46 9.18
C VAL A 40 -2.02 -12.89 10.03
N LYS A 41 -2.40 -12.10 11.04
CA LYS A 41 -3.59 -12.34 11.86
C LYS A 41 -4.85 -12.36 10.99
N TYR A 42 -5.02 -11.35 10.15
CA TYR A 42 -6.16 -11.25 9.22
C TYR A 42 -6.26 -12.47 8.30
N LEU A 43 -5.16 -12.82 7.61
CA LEU A 43 -5.14 -13.97 6.72
C LEU A 43 -5.46 -15.28 7.46
N SER A 44 -4.96 -15.43 8.69
CA SER A 44 -5.18 -16.64 9.50
C SER A 44 -6.64 -16.79 9.92
N ASP A 45 -7.25 -15.73 10.46
CA ASP A 45 -8.65 -15.75 10.91
C ASP A 45 -9.60 -15.96 9.74
N PHE A 46 -9.40 -15.24 8.64
CA PHE A 46 -10.23 -15.36 7.44
C PHE A 46 -10.13 -16.76 6.85
N ALA A 47 -8.92 -17.31 6.72
CA ALA A 47 -8.73 -18.67 6.23
C ALA A 47 -9.38 -19.71 7.15
N LYS A 48 -9.24 -19.55 8.47
CA LYS A 48 -9.81 -20.45 9.47
C LYS A 48 -11.34 -20.50 9.42
N GLU A 49 -12.00 -19.35 9.35
CA GLU A 49 -13.45 -19.32 9.20
C GLU A 49 -13.87 -20.00 7.89
N LYS A 50 -13.17 -19.68 6.79
CA LYS A 50 -13.50 -20.24 5.48
C LYS A 50 -13.32 -21.75 5.43
N ILE A 51 -12.26 -22.28 6.03
CA ILE A 51 -12.01 -23.72 6.15
C ILE A 51 -13.15 -24.38 6.93
N LYS A 52 -13.52 -23.82 8.10
CA LYS A 52 -14.61 -24.35 8.94
C LYS A 52 -15.95 -24.34 8.19
N GLU A 53 -16.24 -23.28 7.44
CA GLU A 53 -17.43 -23.20 6.59
C GLU A 53 -17.44 -24.33 5.55
N LEU A 54 -16.32 -24.56 4.87
CA LEU A 54 -16.19 -25.62 3.86
C LEU A 54 -16.30 -27.02 4.47
N GLU A 55 -15.67 -27.27 5.61
CA GLU A 55 -15.72 -28.54 6.35
C GLU A 55 -17.15 -28.86 6.83
N SER A 56 -17.96 -27.85 7.15
CA SER A 56 -19.37 -28.05 7.53
C SER A 56 -20.27 -28.44 6.36
N LYS A 57 -19.90 -28.05 5.12
CA LYS A 57 -20.71 -28.20 3.91
C LYS A 57 -20.27 -29.38 3.03
N TYR A 58 -19.01 -29.80 3.13
CA TYR A 58 -18.39 -30.75 2.22
C TYR A 58 -17.51 -31.75 2.99
N SER A 59 -17.38 -32.95 2.44
CA SER A 59 -16.51 -34.01 2.96
C SER A 59 -15.76 -34.71 1.82
N GLY A 60 -14.74 -35.51 2.16
CA GLY A 60 -13.95 -36.29 1.21
C GLY A 60 -13.31 -35.45 0.10
N ASP A 61 -13.30 -35.98 -1.12
CA ASP A 61 -12.68 -35.33 -2.29
C ASP A 61 -13.27 -33.96 -2.61
N LYS A 62 -14.56 -33.75 -2.33
CA LYS A 62 -15.23 -32.47 -2.59
C LYS A 62 -14.71 -31.37 -1.67
N LEU A 63 -14.47 -31.68 -0.40
CA LEU A 63 -13.82 -30.76 0.55
C LEU A 63 -12.40 -30.42 0.08
N LYS A 64 -11.60 -31.44 -0.26
CA LYS A 64 -10.23 -31.25 -0.74
C LYS A 64 -10.16 -30.30 -1.94
N ARG A 65 -11.00 -30.53 -2.97
CA ARG A 65 -11.08 -29.66 -4.16
C ARG A 65 -11.51 -28.23 -3.84
N ARG A 66 -12.36 -28.01 -2.82
CA ARG A 66 -12.79 -26.67 -2.39
C ARG A 66 -11.69 -25.94 -1.65
N LEU A 67 -10.98 -26.63 -0.76
CA LEU A 67 -9.81 -26.08 -0.05
C LEU A 67 -8.69 -25.71 -1.03
N GLU A 68 -8.46 -26.52 -2.06
CA GLU A 68 -7.46 -26.23 -3.11
C GLU A 68 -7.80 -24.97 -3.93
N ARG A 69 -9.09 -24.60 -4.01
CA ARG A 69 -9.61 -23.42 -4.72
C ARG A 69 -9.81 -22.20 -3.82
N MET A 70 -9.40 -22.27 -2.54
CA MET A 70 -9.41 -21.08 -1.70
C MET A 70 -8.55 -19.98 -2.31
N ASN A 71 -8.95 -18.72 -2.07
CA ASN A 71 -8.31 -17.58 -2.67
C ASN A 71 -6.82 -17.46 -2.28
N TYR A 72 -6.52 -17.82 -1.03
CA TYR A 72 -5.16 -17.99 -0.54
C TYR A 72 -5.13 -19.13 0.47
N LYS A 73 -3.94 -19.69 0.66
CA LYS A 73 -3.67 -20.84 1.52
C LYS A 73 -2.84 -20.41 2.72
N ILE A 74 -3.33 -20.68 3.91
CA ILE A 74 -2.58 -20.52 5.16
C ILE A 74 -2.37 -21.90 5.74
N SER A 75 -1.13 -22.38 5.69
CA SER A 75 -0.78 -23.68 6.27
C SER A 75 -0.79 -23.62 7.80
N LYS A 76 -1.09 -24.75 8.44
CA LYS A 76 -1.18 -24.83 9.92
C LYS A 76 0.12 -24.44 10.62
N ASP A 77 1.26 -24.62 9.98
CA ASP A 77 2.59 -24.24 10.47
C ASP A 77 2.98 -22.78 10.12
N ALA A 78 2.05 -22.03 9.55
CA ALA A 78 2.24 -20.63 9.19
C ALA A 78 1.11 -19.70 9.68
N SER A 79 0.10 -20.25 10.38
CA SER A 79 -1.01 -19.45 10.92
C SER A 79 -0.61 -18.70 12.18
N PHE A 80 -1.34 -17.65 12.49
CA PHE A 80 -1.17 -16.89 13.72
C PHE A 80 -1.29 -17.77 14.98
N GLU A 81 -2.22 -18.74 15.00
CA GLU A 81 -2.32 -19.68 16.13
C GLU A 81 -1.08 -20.54 16.32
N TYR A 82 -0.40 -20.90 15.24
CA TYR A 82 0.86 -21.62 15.33
C TYR A 82 1.96 -20.75 15.91
N LEU A 83 2.05 -19.49 15.48
CA LEU A 83 2.98 -18.52 16.07
C LEU A 83 2.71 -18.34 17.57
N LEU A 84 1.45 -18.11 17.93
CA LEU A 84 1.03 -17.92 19.32
C LEU A 84 1.34 -19.15 20.19
N LYS A 85 1.09 -20.37 19.68
CA LYS A 85 1.42 -21.62 20.39
C LYS A 85 2.92 -21.76 20.66
N ASN A 86 3.77 -21.20 19.80
CA ASN A 86 5.22 -21.27 19.90
C ASN A 86 5.85 -20.00 20.51
N LYS A 87 5.06 -19.07 21.08
CA LYS A 87 5.56 -17.78 21.60
C LYS A 87 6.67 -17.87 22.65
N GLU A 88 6.78 -19.00 23.35
CA GLU A 88 7.83 -19.26 24.35
C GLU A 88 9.09 -19.93 23.76
N ALA A 89 9.11 -20.21 22.46
CA ALA A 89 10.21 -20.90 21.81
C ALA A 89 11.50 -20.04 21.83
N PRO A 90 12.68 -20.64 22.10
CA PRO A 90 13.93 -19.91 22.15
C PRO A 90 14.33 -19.29 20.80
N ASN A 91 13.79 -19.80 19.70
CA ASN A 91 14.00 -19.31 18.35
C ASN A 91 12.73 -18.72 17.70
N ILE A 92 11.86 -18.07 18.49
CA ILE A 92 10.59 -17.50 18.00
C ILE A 92 10.74 -16.56 16.79
N GLY A 93 11.80 -15.75 16.72
CA GLY A 93 12.07 -14.90 15.55
C GLY A 93 12.24 -15.70 14.24
N GLU A 94 12.96 -16.83 14.29
CA GLU A 94 13.12 -17.73 13.14
C GLU A 94 11.82 -18.45 12.78
N ILE A 95 11.02 -18.81 13.79
CA ILE A 95 9.70 -19.43 13.59
C ILE A 95 8.78 -18.47 12.84
N ILE A 96 8.70 -17.20 13.27
CA ILE A 96 7.91 -16.17 12.57
C ILE A 96 8.41 -16.01 11.14
N ASN A 97 9.71 -15.79 10.92
CA ASN A 97 10.27 -15.62 9.57
C ASN A 97 10.02 -16.83 8.66
N THR A 98 10.01 -18.04 9.23
CA THR A 98 9.72 -19.26 8.48
C THR A 98 8.24 -19.35 8.10
N ALA A 99 7.34 -18.96 9.00
CA ALA A 99 5.91 -18.86 8.71
C ALA A 99 5.64 -17.82 7.60
N LEU A 100 6.26 -16.64 7.65
CA LEU A 100 6.10 -15.62 6.60
C LEU A 100 6.51 -16.16 5.23
N ARG A 101 7.71 -16.74 5.11
CA ARG A 101 8.18 -17.35 3.86
C ARG A 101 7.27 -18.50 3.39
N LYS A 102 6.66 -19.24 4.32
CA LYS A 102 5.69 -20.29 4.00
C LYS A 102 4.41 -19.71 3.42
N ILE A 103 3.90 -18.59 3.95
CA ILE A 103 2.74 -17.87 3.40
C ILE A 103 3.04 -17.43 1.95
N GLU A 104 4.22 -16.86 1.69
CA GLU A 104 4.61 -16.45 0.32
C GLU A 104 4.69 -17.66 -0.63
N ARG A 105 5.39 -18.72 -0.21
CA ARG A 105 5.58 -19.93 -1.02
C ARG A 105 4.27 -20.65 -1.33
N ASP A 106 3.31 -20.62 -0.41
CA ASP A 106 2.00 -21.22 -0.63
C ASP A 106 1.12 -20.37 -1.58
N ASN A 107 1.47 -19.09 -1.77
CA ASN A 107 0.70 -18.10 -2.52
C ASN A 107 1.59 -17.25 -3.46
N PRO A 108 2.41 -17.85 -4.34
CA PRO A 108 3.46 -17.13 -5.06
C PRO A 108 2.93 -16.03 -5.99
N GLN A 109 1.76 -16.24 -6.60
CA GLN A 109 1.16 -15.21 -7.47
C GLN A 109 0.66 -13.97 -6.70
N LYS A 110 0.46 -14.10 -5.38
CA LYS A 110 -0.25 -13.12 -4.56
C LYS A 110 0.64 -12.40 -3.57
N PHE A 111 1.54 -13.14 -2.94
CA PHE A 111 2.32 -12.69 -1.79
C PHE A 111 3.83 -12.79 -2.01
N ASP A 112 4.30 -13.14 -3.21
CA ASP A 112 5.74 -13.19 -3.46
C ASP A 112 6.43 -11.86 -3.11
N GLY A 113 7.43 -11.95 -2.25
CA GLY A 113 8.22 -10.84 -1.73
C GLY A 113 7.48 -9.82 -0.86
N ILE A 114 6.25 -10.09 -0.42
CA ILE A 114 5.47 -9.14 0.40
C ILE A 114 6.08 -8.93 1.79
N PHE A 115 6.85 -9.88 2.31
CA PHE A 115 7.51 -9.81 3.62
C PHE A 115 9.04 -9.64 3.53
N ASN A 116 9.61 -9.41 2.34
CA ASN A 116 11.07 -9.34 2.13
C ASN A 116 11.81 -8.31 2.99
N ASN A 117 11.11 -7.25 3.43
CA ASN A 117 11.72 -6.19 4.25
C ASN A 117 11.62 -6.45 5.76
N ILE A 118 11.09 -7.62 6.18
CA ILE A 118 10.83 -7.97 7.57
C ILE A 118 11.75 -9.11 8.01
N ASP A 119 12.47 -8.86 9.09
CA ASP A 119 13.25 -9.89 9.79
C ASP A 119 13.01 -9.77 11.29
N PHE A 120 12.22 -10.70 11.84
CA PHE A 120 11.94 -10.80 13.28
C PHE A 120 13.09 -11.41 14.08
N ASN A 121 14.16 -11.88 13.43
CA ASN A 121 15.37 -12.39 14.07
C ASN A 121 16.54 -11.38 14.02
N ASP A 122 16.33 -10.17 13.51
CA ASP A 122 17.35 -9.13 13.36
C ASP A 122 17.82 -8.61 14.73
N SER A 123 19.05 -8.98 15.13
CA SER A 123 19.64 -8.55 16.40
C SER A 123 19.99 -7.07 16.44
N ASN A 124 20.17 -6.40 15.29
CA ASN A 124 20.46 -4.96 15.27
C ASN A 124 19.23 -4.13 15.63
N LYS A 125 18.03 -4.65 15.34
CA LYS A 125 16.76 -4.00 15.66
C LYS A 125 16.22 -4.41 17.02
N PHE A 126 16.23 -5.71 17.32
CA PHE A 126 15.59 -6.24 18.53
C PHE A 126 16.54 -6.46 19.72
N GLY A 127 17.85 -6.28 19.51
CA GLY A 127 18.87 -6.53 20.52
C GLY A 127 19.11 -8.01 20.79
N GLU A 128 19.54 -8.31 22.02
CA GLU A 128 19.86 -9.67 22.45
C GLU A 128 18.65 -10.62 22.39
N THR A 129 18.90 -11.92 22.18
CA THR A 129 17.88 -12.96 22.03
C THR A 129 16.81 -12.94 23.12
N LYS A 130 17.20 -12.72 24.38
CA LYS A 130 16.24 -12.67 25.50
C LYS A 130 15.25 -11.50 25.37
N THR A 131 15.76 -10.31 25.07
CA THR A 131 14.96 -9.10 24.88
C THR A 131 14.07 -9.23 23.65
N ARG A 132 14.65 -9.67 22.52
CA ARG A 132 13.91 -9.95 21.29
C ARG A 132 12.75 -10.91 21.54
N ASN A 133 13.00 -12.06 22.15
CA ASN A 133 11.97 -13.06 22.39
C ASN A 133 10.86 -12.54 23.31
N ALA A 134 11.19 -11.70 24.31
CA ALA A 134 10.19 -11.04 25.15
C ALA A 134 9.29 -10.09 24.33
N ILE A 135 9.89 -9.24 23.47
CA ILE A 135 9.15 -8.33 22.58
C ILE A 135 8.21 -9.12 21.65
N LEU A 136 8.73 -10.17 21.00
CA LEU A 136 7.95 -10.98 20.06
C LEU A 136 6.82 -11.76 20.74
N LYS A 137 7.06 -12.25 21.97
CA LYS A 137 6.02 -12.87 22.78
C LYS A 137 4.91 -11.87 23.09
N HIS A 138 5.25 -10.68 23.57
CA HIS A 138 4.26 -9.64 23.89
C HIS A 138 3.47 -9.20 22.65
N LEU A 139 4.13 -9.03 21.49
CA LEU A 139 3.47 -8.78 20.21
C LEU A 139 2.39 -9.84 19.92
N LEU A 140 2.75 -11.13 20.00
CA LEU A 140 1.80 -12.21 19.75
C LEU A 140 0.67 -12.24 20.79
N GLU A 141 0.96 -11.91 22.05
CA GLU A 141 -0.04 -11.80 23.11
C GLU A 141 -1.03 -10.64 22.87
N ASP A 142 -0.53 -9.47 22.46
CA ASP A 142 -1.37 -8.31 22.14
C ASP A 142 -2.33 -8.62 20.97
N PHE A 143 -1.83 -9.26 19.92
CA PHE A 143 -2.66 -9.70 18.78
C PHE A 143 -3.57 -10.92 19.11
N SER A 144 -3.39 -11.55 20.27
CA SER A 144 -4.25 -12.65 20.75
C SER A 144 -5.43 -12.19 21.60
N ASP A 145 -5.63 -10.88 21.74
CA ASP A 145 -6.74 -10.30 22.47
C ASP A 145 -8.08 -10.84 21.95
N SER A 146 -8.95 -11.26 22.88
CA SER A 146 -10.26 -11.84 22.57
C SER A 146 -11.21 -10.90 21.85
N GLU A 147 -10.98 -9.59 21.90
CA GLU A 147 -11.75 -8.60 21.14
C GLU A 147 -11.29 -8.48 19.67
N LEU A 148 -10.11 -9.04 19.31
CA LEU A 148 -9.55 -9.04 17.96
C LEU A 148 -9.85 -10.35 17.20
N ASP A 149 -11.12 -10.53 16.84
CA ASP A 149 -11.55 -11.57 15.91
C ASP A 149 -11.74 -10.97 14.51
N LEU A 150 -10.79 -11.25 13.61
CA LEU A 150 -10.78 -10.72 12.24
C LEU A 150 -11.46 -11.68 11.25
N SER A 151 -12.19 -12.68 11.76
CA SER A 151 -13.01 -13.55 10.92
C SER A 151 -14.13 -12.72 10.26
N PRO A 152 -14.44 -12.92 8.96
CA PRO A 152 -15.54 -12.22 8.27
C PRO A 152 -16.85 -12.11 9.06
N SER A 153 -17.29 -13.15 9.75
CA SER A 153 -18.53 -13.09 10.55
C SER A 153 -18.40 -12.33 11.86
N ALA A 154 -17.20 -12.03 12.34
CA ALA A 154 -16.95 -11.25 13.54
C ALA A 154 -16.81 -9.74 13.26
N LEU A 155 -16.46 -9.35 12.04
CA LEU A 155 -16.34 -7.95 11.64
C LEU A 155 -17.71 -7.24 11.60
N GLN A 156 -17.72 -5.95 11.94
CA GLN A 156 -18.90 -5.08 11.83
C GLN A 156 -19.36 -4.92 10.37
N ASN A 157 -18.41 -4.80 9.44
CA ASN A 157 -18.60 -4.76 8.00
C ASN A 157 -17.26 -5.14 7.31
N ASN A 158 -17.26 -5.31 5.99
CA ASN A 158 -16.07 -5.72 5.23
C ASN A 158 -14.95 -4.66 5.21
N ASP A 159 -15.28 -3.39 5.45
CA ASP A 159 -14.31 -2.28 5.39
C ASP A 159 -13.54 -2.08 6.70
N VAL A 160 -13.95 -2.72 7.81
CA VAL A 160 -13.32 -2.55 9.14
C VAL A 160 -11.79 -2.70 9.08
N MET A 161 -11.31 -3.74 8.40
CA MET A 161 -9.89 -4.05 8.35
C MET A 161 -9.10 -3.05 7.50
N GLY A 162 -9.63 -2.74 6.33
CA GLY A 162 -9.04 -1.75 5.44
C GLY A 162 -9.00 -0.37 6.08
N ASP A 163 -10.14 0.13 6.56
CA ASP A 163 -10.25 1.46 7.16
C ASP A 163 -9.39 1.62 8.43
N ALA A 164 -9.21 0.54 9.22
CA ALA A 164 -8.30 0.54 10.38
C ALA A 164 -6.84 0.56 9.93
N TYR A 165 -6.48 -0.19 8.89
CA TYR A 165 -5.12 -0.23 8.35
C TYR A 165 -4.72 1.14 7.75
N GLU A 166 -5.62 1.81 7.03
CA GLU A 166 -5.39 3.16 6.52
C GLU A 166 -5.18 4.18 7.65
N TYR A 167 -5.97 4.10 8.72
CA TYR A 167 -5.78 4.94 9.89
C TYR A 167 -4.42 4.72 10.56
N LEU A 168 -4.00 3.46 10.70
CA LEU A 168 -2.69 3.12 11.24
C LEU A 168 -1.55 3.64 10.37
N ILE A 169 -1.63 3.49 9.05
CA ILE A 169 -0.65 4.09 8.11
C ILE A 169 -0.59 5.62 8.29
N SER A 170 -1.75 6.28 8.37
CA SER A 170 -1.84 7.74 8.57
C SER A 170 -1.18 8.18 9.86
N ASN A 171 -1.37 7.44 10.95
CA ASN A 171 -0.73 7.75 12.22
C ASN A 171 0.78 7.52 12.17
N PHE A 172 1.25 6.42 11.58
CA PHE A 172 2.69 6.18 11.43
C PHE A 172 3.36 7.19 10.51
N ALA A 173 2.64 7.71 9.50
CA ALA A 173 3.13 8.82 8.68
C ALA A 173 3.33 10.09 9.52
N SER A 174 2.36 10.39 10.38
CA SER A 174 2.37 11.56 11.27
C SER A 174 3.50 11.46 12.31
N ASP A 175 3.65 10.29 12.96
CA ASP A 175 4.67 10.02 13.97
C ASP A 175 6.10 10.03 13.41
N ALA A 176 6.30 9.62 12.15
CA ALA A 176 7.61 9.58 11.52
C ALA A 176 8.15 10.98 11.15
N GLY A 177 7.35 12.04 11.28
CA GLY A 177 7.73 13.41 10.88
C GLY A 177 8.06 13.56 9.39
N LYS A 178 7.81 12.52 8.58
CA LYS A 178 8.09 12.51 7.15
C LYS A 178 6.98 13.26 6.43
N LYS A 179 7.25 14.53 6.09
CA LYS A 179 6.36 15.41 5.31
C LYS A 179 6.36 15.13 3.80
N GLY A 180 6.89 14.00 3.35
CA GLY A 180 7.03 13.68 1.92
C GLY A 180 5.72 13.10 1.35
N GLY A 181 5.22 13.69 0.25
CA GLY A 181 3.96 13.28 -0.40
C GLY A 181 3.91 11.81 -0.84
N GLU A 182 5.07 11.19 -1.08
CA GLU A 182 5.20 9.80 -1.55
C GLU A 182 4.73 8.73 -0.55
N PHE A 183 4.68 9.01 0.76
CA PHE A 183 4.33 7.98 1.73
C PHE A 183 2.82 7.85 1.93
N PHE A 184 2.13 8.99 2.05
CA PHE A 184 0.72 9.06 2.41
C PHE A 184 0.13 10.39 1.96
N THR A 185 -1.08 10.32 1.41
CA THR A 185 -1.86 11.51 1.04
C THR A 185 -2.91 11.76 2.12
N PRO A 186 -2.94 12.96 2.75
CA PRO A 186 -3.92 13.27 3.79
C PRO A 186 -5.36 12.90 3.39
N PRO A 187 -6.20 12.39 4.31
CA PRO A 187 -7.52 11.85 3.97
C PRO A 187 -8.44 12.86 3.26
N GLU A 188 -8.40 14.13 3.66
CA GLU A 188 -9.21 15.21 3.10
C GLU A 188 -8.79 15.50 1.65
N VAL A 189 -7.48 15.52 1.39
CA VAL A 189 -6.91 15.72 0.04
C VAL A 189 -7.24 14.52 -0.85
N SER A 190 -7.09 13.30 -0.33
CA SER A 190 -7.48 12.08 -1.05
C SER A 190 -8.97 12.06 -1.39
N THR A 191 -9.83 12.53 -0.48
CA THR A 191 -11.28 12.64 -0.71
C THR A 191 -11.59 13.67 -1.80
N LEU A 192 -10.92 14.81 -1.80
CA LEU A 192 -11.08 15.83 -2.83
C LEU A 192 -10.73 15.26 -4.22
N ILE A 193 -9.55 14.63 -4.34
CA ILE A 193 -9.09 14.03 -5.61
C ILE A 193 -10.07 12.95 -6.08
N ALA A 194 -10.48 12.05 -5.18
CA ALA A 194 -11.42 10.98 -5.49
C ALA A 194 -12.75 11.53 -6.05
N LYS A 195 -13.28 12.59 -5.44
CA LYS A 195 -14.52 13.24 -5.90
C LYS A 195 -14.39 13.96 -7.23
N ILE A 196 -13.22 14.51 -7.55
CA ILE A 196 -12.97 15.16 -8.84
C ILE A 196 -13.02 14.14 -9.99
N VAL A 197 -12.54 12.91 -9.75
CA VAL A 197 -12.39 11.89 -10.79
C VAL A 197 -13.52 10.85 -10.82
N SER A 198 -14.54 10.98 -9.96
CA SER A 198 -15.50 9.90 -9.67
C SER A 198 -16.60 9.66 -10.72
N ASP A 199 -16.88 10.61 -11.60
CA ASP A 199 -18.00 10.54 -12.56
C ASP A 199 -17.70 9.66 -13.79
N ARG A 200 -17.11 8.48 -13.56
CA ARG A 200 -16.62 7.57 -14.61
C ARG A 200 -16.86 6.11 -14.23
N THR A 201 -17.09 5.24 -15.20
CA THR A 201 -17.29 3.79 -14.98
C THR A 201 -16.49 2.96 -15.99
N GLY A 202 -16.10 1.75 -15.59
CA GLY A 202 -15.27 0.85 -16.42
C GLY A 202 -13.87 1.39 -16.69
N VAL A 203 -13.27 2.10 -15.72
CA VAL A 203 -12.02 2.86 -15.92
C VAL A 203 -10.78 2.16 -15.38
N LYS A 204 -9.62 2.41 -16.01
CA LYS A 204 -8.32 2.08 -15.42
C LYS A 204 -7.78 3.28 -14.63
N ILE A 205 -7.55 3.08 -13.34
CA ILE A 205 -6.96 4.07 -12.43
C ILE A 205 -5.46 3.79 -12.33
N TYR A 206 -4.63 4.82 -12.44
CA TYR A 206 -3.17 4.71 -12.28
C TYR A 206 -2.64 5.75 -11.29
N ASP A 207 -1.79 5.28 -10.37
CA ASP A 207 -0.93 6.15 -9.56
C ASP A 207 0.54 5.76 -9.73
N PRO A 208 1.35 6.60 -10.41
CA PRO A 208 2.76 6.32 -10.64
C PRO A 208 3.64 6.47 -9.38
N THR A 209 3.09 6.92 -8.27
CA THR A 209 3.82 7.14 -7.01
C THR A 209 2.90 6.74 -5.86
N CYS A 210 2.38 5.51 -5.92
CA CYS A 210 1.18 5.14 -5.19
C CYS A 210 1.35 5.10 -3.67
N GLY A 211 2.59 5.14 -3.17
CA GLY A 211 2.85 5.06 -1.74
C GLY A 211 2.21 3.81 -1.15
N SER A 212 1.51 3.97 -0.03
CA SER A 212 0.73 2.92 0.63
C SER A 212 -0.56 2.51 -0.10
N GLY A 213 -0.88 3.11 -1.25
CA GLY A 213 -2.07 2.80 -2.05
C GLY A 213 -3.36 3.45 -1.56
N SER A 214 -3.34 4.21 -0.46
CA SER A 214 -4.55 4.84 0.11
C SER A 214 -5.29 5.75 -0.87
N LEU A 215 -4.58 6.53 -1.70
CA LEU A 215 -5.23 7.35 -2.72
C LEU A 215 -5.96 6.49 -3.77
N LEU A 216 -5.32 5.43 -4.26
CA LEU A 216 -5.92 4.48 -5.20
C LEU A 216 -7.17 3.80 -4.62
N ILE A 217 -7.10 3.35 -3.36
CA ILE A 217 -8.22 2.73 -2.65
C ILE A 217 -9.37 3.71 -2.50
N LYS A 218 -9.08 4.96 -2.12
CA LYS A 218 -10.10 6.01 -1.98
C LYS A 218 -10.82 6.29 -3.30
N VAL A 219 -10.06 6.43 -4.39
CA VAL A 219 -10.61 6.66 -5.74
C VAL A 219 -11.44 5.46 -6.19
N ASN A 220 -10.96 4.22 -5.97
CA ASN A 220 -11.70 2.99 -6.27
C ASN A 220 -13.02 2.89 -5.49
N LYS A 221 -13.03 3.29 -4.21
CA LYS A 221 -14.25 3.33 -3.38
C LYS A 221 -15.24 4.37 -3.86
N GLU A 222 -14.78 5.56 -4.27
CA GLU A 222 -15.65 6.65 -4.75
C GLU A 222 -16.24 6.36 -6.14
N ILE A 223 -15.48 5.76 -7.06
CA ILE A 223 -15.94 5.31 -8.39
C ILE A 223 -16.84 4.06 -8.30
N GLY A 224 -16.62 3.24 -7.28
CA GLY A 224 -17.23 1.92 -7.11
C GLY A 224 -16.28 0.81 -7.54
N ARG A 225 -16.07 -0.16 -6.64
CA ARG A 225 -15.02 -1.19 -6.78
C ARG A 225 -15.10 -1.96 -8.11
N GLU A 226 -16.31 -2.38 -8.50
CA GLU A 226 -16.55 -3.14 -9.73
C GLU A 226 -16.42 -2.31 -11.01
N ASN A 227 -16.34 -0.99 -10.89
CA ASN A 227 -16.28 -0.05 -12.02
C ASN A 227 -14.86 0.36 -12.39
N CYS A 228 -13.82 -0.17 -11.73
CA CYS A 228 -12.46 0.23 -12.05
C CYS A 228 -11.41 -0.85 -11.78
N THR A 229 -10.28 -0.73 -12.48
CA THR A 229 -9.09 -1.57 -12.25
C THR A 229 -7.92 -0.70 -11.82
N ILE A 230 -7.21 -1.13 -10.79
CA ILE A 230 -6.14 -0.36 -10.15
C ILE A 230 -4.78 -0.73 -10.73
N TYR A 231 -3.99 0.30 -11.01
CA TYR A 231 -2.58 0.21 -11.40
C TYR A 231 -1.78 1.15 -10.50
N GLY A 232 -0.67 0.69 -9.95
CA GLY A 232 0.16 1.48 -9.05
C GLY A 232 1.63 1.17 -9.21
N GLN A 233 2.49 2.18 -9.11
CA GLN A 233 3.94 1.99 -9.07
C GLN A 233 4.52 2.67 -7.83
N GLU A 234 5.40 1.96 -7.13
CA GLU A 234 6.09 2.47 -5.94
C GLU A 234 7.58 2.12 -6.01
N LYS A 235 8.44 3.07 -5.65
CA LYS A 235 9.91 2.92 -5.72
C LYS A 235 10.46 2.28 -4.45
N ASN A 236 9.94 2.65 -3.29
CA ASN A 236 10.38 2.16 -2.00
C ASN A 236 9.84 0.74 -1.74
N SER A 237 10.72 -0.23 -1.52
CA SER A 237 10.32 -1.63 -1.35
C SER A 237 9.44 -1.88 -0.12
N GLN A 238 9.64 -1.14 0.96
CA GLN A 238 8.83 -1.25 2.19
C GLN A 238 7.43 -0.72 1.94
N THR A 239 7.34 0.48 1.36
CA THR A 239 6.05 1.11 1.02
C THR A 239 5.30 0.30 -0.04
N PHE A 240 6.00 -0.29 -1.02
CA PHE A 240 5.42 -1.23 -1.98
C PHE A 240 4.78 -2.45 -1.30
N ALA A 241 5.46 -3.06 -0.33
CA ALA A 241 4.91 -4.16 0.45
C ALA A 241 3.65 -3.75 1.23
N LEU A 242 3.67 -2.59 1.88
CA LEU A 242 2.51 -2.03 2.58
C LEU A 242 1.35 -1.78 1.62
N CYS A 243 1.60 -1.22 0.43
CA CYS A 243 0.59 -1.02 -0.61
C CYS A 243 -0.10 -2.33 -0.96
N ARG A 244 0.67 -3.38 -1.24
CA ARG A 244 0.12 -4.70 -1.57
C ARG A 244 -0.71 -5.28 -0.42
N MET A 245 -0.23 -5.23 0.82
CA MET A 245 -1.01 -5.67 1.98
C MET A 245 -2.32 -4.90 2.09
N ASN A 246 -2.26 -3.57 1.90
CA ASN A 246 -3.42 -2.68 1.95
C ASN A 246 -4.48 -3.05 0.90
N MET A 247 -4.07 -3.37 -0.32
CA MET A 247 -4.99 -3.85 -1.37
C MET A 247 -5.71 -5.15 -0.97
N TYR A 248 -5.01 -6.10 -0.34
CA TYR A 248 -5.64 -7.34 0.13
C TYR A 248 -6.57 -7.16 1.32
N LEU A 249 -6.27 -6.22 2.21
CA LEU A 249 -7.13 -5.87 3.35
C LEU A 249 -8.42 -5.16 2.92
N HIS A 250 -8.40 -4.51 1.76
CA HIS A 250 -9.57 -3.92 1.11
C HIS A 250 -10.28 -4.87 0.12
N GLU A 251 -9.89 -6.15 0.10
CA GLU A 251 -10.45 -7.18 -0.79
C GLU A 251 -10.30 -6.89 -2.30
N ILE A 252 -9.33 -6.06 -2.70
CA ILE A 252 -9.05 -5.69 -4.10
C ILE A 252 -7.66 -6.15 -4.59
N GLY A 253 -6.93 -6.90 -3.76
CA GLY A 253 -5.54 -7.32 -4.03
C GLY A 253 -5.36 -8.23 -5.23
N ASP A 254 -6.39 -8.98 -5.66
CA ASP A 254 -6.33 -9.84 -6.85
C ASP A 254 -6.51 -9.06 -8.16
N GLU A 255 -7.15 -7.90 -8.10
CA GLU A 255 -7.47 -7.06 -9.26
C GLU A 255 -6.45 -5.92 -9.45
N ALA A 256 -5.86 -5.47 -8.34
CA ALA A 256 -4.85 -4.42 -8.32
C ALA A 256 -3.51 -4.90 -8.88
N LYS A 257 -2.94 -4.15 -9.83
CA LYS A 257 -1.61 -4.38 -10.37
C LYS A 257 -0.65 -3.34 -9.79
N ILE A 258 0.16 -3.76 -8.82
CA ILE A 258 1.12 -2.90 -8.16
C ILE A 258 2.53 -3.37 -8.53
N GLU A 259 3.35 -2.46 -9.04
CA GLU A 259 4.70 -2.74 -9.52
C GLU A 259 5.75 -2.02 -8.67
N TRP A 260 6.89 -2.68 -8.44
CA TRP A 260 8.02 -2.11 -7.70
C TRP A 260 9.07 -1.56 -8.66
N GLY A 261 9.34 -0.25 -8.60
CA GLY A 261 10.39 0.40 -9.38
C GLY A 261 10.29 1.92 -9.42
N ASP A 262 11.37 2.58 -9.85
CA ASP A 262 11.40 4.04 -10.02
C ASP A 262 10.61 4.46 -11.27
N THR A 263 9.53 5.22 -11.10
CA THR A 263 8.65 5.66 -12.18
C THR A 263 9.34 6.44 -13.29
N ILE A 264 10.32 7.29 -12.96
CA ILE A 264 10.98 8.07 -14.00
C ILE A 264 12.02 7.21 -14.72
N LYS A 265 12.86 6.50 -13.98
CA LYS A 265 13.98 5.73 -14.55
C LYS A 265 13.53 4.43 -15.20
N GLU A 266 12.51 3.79 -14.65
CA GLU A 266 12.02 2.48 -15.04
C GLU A 266 10.48 2.39 -14.93
N PRO A 267 9.74 3.05 -15.86
CA PRO A 267 8.28 2.90 -15.93
C PRO A 267 7.91 1.42 -16.13
N LYS A 268 7.05 0.88 -15.24
CA LYS A 268 6.68 -0.55 -15.25
C LYS A 268 5.46 -0.84 -16.12
N PHE A 269 4.55 0.13 -16.25
CA PHE A 269 3.36 -0.03 -17.09
C PHE A 269 3.62 0.45 -18.51
N THR A 270 4.07 -0.48 -19.34
CA THR A 270 4.37 -0.25 -20.77
C THR A 270 3.66 -1.29 -21.62
N ASP A 271 3.29 -0.91 -22.84
CA ASP A 271 2.75 -1.81 -23.85
C ASP A 271 3.47 -1.57 -25.17
N LYS A 272 4.05 -2.62 -25.76
CA LYS A 272 4.78 -2.58 -27.05
C LYS A 272 5.81 -1.46 -27.21
N GLY A 273 6.48 -1.08 -26.11
CA GLY A 273 7.52 -0.05 -26.12
C GLY A 273 7.03 1.36 -25.81
N GLU A 274 5.72 1.55 -25.61
CA GLU A 274 5.11 2.82 -25.21
C GLU A 274 4.60 2.75 -23.76
N LEU A 275 4.31 3.89 -23.16
CA LEU A 275 3.63 3.93 -21.86
C LEU A 275 2.19 3.44 -22.01
N SER A 276 1.75 2.60 -21.07
CA SER A 276 0.33 2.25 -20.97
C SER A 276 -0.50 3.51 -20.70
N LYS A 277 -1.71 3.55 -21.28
CA LYS A 277 -2.62 4.69 -21.15
C LYS A 277 -3.79 4.38 -20.21
N PHE A 278 -4.10 5.32 -19.33
CA PHE A 278 -5.09 5.18 -18.26
C PHE A 278 -6.19 6.24 -18.37
N ASP A 279 -7.40 5.89 -17.90
CA ASP A 279 -8.57 6.76 -17.93
C ASP A 279 -8.53 7.80 -16.80
N VAL A 280 -8.01 7.39 -15.65
CA VAL A 280 -7.85 8.21 -14.45
C VAL A 280 -6.42 8.06 -13.97
N VAL A 281 -5.67 9.16 -13.91
CA VAL A 281 -4.34 9.22 -13.31
C VAL A 281 -4.42 10.10 -12.07
N VAL A 282 -4.03 9.56 -10.92
CA VAL A 282 -4.02 10.30 -9.64
C VAL A 282 -2.66 10.17 -9.01
N ALA A 283 -2.19 11.19 -8.31
CA ALA A 283 -0.92 11.09 -7.60
C ALA A 283 -0.74 12.15 -6.52
N ASN A 284 0.08 11.80 -5.54
CA ASN A 284 0.76 12.74 -4.65
C ASN A 284 2.27 12.44 -4.72
N PRO A 285 2.96 12.87 -5.78
CA PRO A 285 4.36 12.54 -5.99
C PRO A 285 5.25 13.16 -4.89
N PRO A 286 6.48 12.65 -4.71
CA PRO A 286 7.44 13.28 -3.82
C PRO A 286 7.81 14.69 -4.29
N PHE A 287 7.74 15.65 -3.38
CA PHE A 287 7.94 17.06 -3.72
C PHE A 287 9.42 17.42 -3.82
N SER A 288 9.76 18.17 -4.87
CA SER A 288 11.06 18.82 -5.06
C SER A 288 12.25 17.86 -4.91
N LEU A 289 12.12 16.64 -5.43
CA LEU A 289 13.21 15.67 -5.42
C LEU A 289 14.45 16.19 -6.16
N ASP A 290 15.58 16.13 -5.46
CA ASP A 290 16.90 16.15 -6.07
C ASP A 290 17.18 14.78 -6.72
N LYS A 291 17.87 14.78 -7.87
CA LYS A 291 18.29 13.54 -8.57
C LYS A 291 17.11 12.63 -8.95
N TRP A 292 16.05 13.24 -9.46
CA TRP A 292 14.82 12.57 -9.88
C TRP A 292 14.94 11.69 -11.14
N GLY A 293 16.09 11.70 -11.82
CA GLY A 293 16.32 10.95 -13.06
C GLY A 293 16.48 11.81 -14.31
N GLU A 294 16.91 13.05 -14.15
CA GLU A 294 17.20 14.00 -15.25
C GLU A 294 18.12 13.40 -16.32
N GLU A 295 19.09 12.58 -15.93
CA GLU A 295 19.99 11.88 -16.85
C GLU A 295 19.28 10.93 -17.83
N ILE A 296 18.14 10.36 -17.41
CA ILE A 296 17.29 9.50 -18.25
C ILE A 296 16.37 10.37 -19.11
N ALA A 297 15.87 11.47 -18.55
CA ALA A 297 14.93 12.36 -19.24
C ALA A 297 15.50 12.95 -20.54
N LEU A 298 16.80 13.23 -20.58
CA LEU A 298 17.49 13.75 -21.76
C LEU A 298 17.46 12.78 -22.97
N ASN A 299 17.33 11.47 -22.73
CA ASN A 299 17.27 10.43 -23.75
C ASN A 299 16.03 9.56 -23.56
N ASP A 300 14.91 10.17 -23.17
CA ASP A 300 13.71 9.44 -22.80
C ASP A 300 13.06 8.78 -24.01
N LYS A 301 13.11 7.44 -24.04
CA LYS A 301 12.53 6.63 -25.13
C LYS A 301 11.00 6.69 -25.23
N TYR A 302 10.33 7.27 -24.23
CA TYR A 302 8.88 7.41 -24.19
C TYR A 302 8.39 8.82 -24.55
N ASN A 303 9.30 9.72 -24.95
CA ASN A 303 9.00 11.10 -25.33
C ASN A 303 8.24 11.90 -24.25
N ARG A 304 8.41 11.57 -22.96
CA ARG A 304 7.69 12.24 -21.87
C ARG A 304 8.08 13.71 -21.72
N PHE A 305 9.29 14.06 -22.13
CA PHE A 305 9.92 15.36 -21.88
C PHE A 305 10.00 16.25 -23.12
N GLU A 306 9.15 16.05 -24.11
CA GLU A 306 9.10 16.89 -25.34
C GLU A 306 8.84 18.37 -25.05
N PHE A 307 8.13 18.68 -23.96
CA PHE A 307 7.90 20.07 -23.50
C PHE A 307 9.10 20.67 -22.77
N GLY A 308 10.16 19.89 -22.54
CA GLY A 308 11.36 20.30 -21.83
C GLY A 308 11.68 19.38 -20.64
N VAL A 309 12.94 19.42 -20.21
CA VAL A 309 13.44 18.66 -19.07
C VAL A 309 13.47 19.58 -17.83
N PRO A 310 12.83 19.20 -16.71
CA PRO A 310 12.87 19.98 -15.48
C PRO A 310 14.30 20.12 -14.91
N PRO A 311 14.57 21.11 -14.04
CA PRO A 311 15.87 21.23 -13.38
C PRO A 311 16.22 19.99 -12.54
N LYS A 312 17.51 19.63 -12.49
CA LYS A 312 18.00 18.46 -11.73
C LYS A 312 17.62 18.45 -10.24
N SER A 313 17.41 19.64 -9.65
CA SER A 313 17.00 19.82 -8.25
C SER A 313 15.49 19.96 -8.03
N LYS A 314 14.70 19.84 -9.11
CA LYS A 314 13.24 20.01 -9.11
C LYS A 314 12.58 19.01 -10.06
N GLY A 315 12.28 17.82 -9.53
CA GLY A 315 11.60 16.75 -10.28
C GLY A 315 10.07 16.88 -10.38
N ASP A 316 9.47 17.94 -9.83
CA ASP A 316 8.00 18.07 -9.73
C ASP A 316 7.32 17.93 -11.11
N LEU A 317 7.72 18.74 -12.09
CA LEU A 317 7.15 18.66 -13.45
C LEU A 317 7.51 17.38 -14.20
N ALA A 318 8.52 16.62 -13.76
CA ALA A 318 8.86 15.35 -14.40
C ALA A 318 7.78 14.30 -14.17
N PHE A 319 7.26 14.24 -12.94
CA PHE A 319 6.13 13.38 -12.62
C PHE A 319 4.86 13.83 -13.34
N LEU A 320 4.57 15.14 -13.40
CA LEU A 320 3.42 15.65 -14.14
C LEU A 320 3.49 15.27 -15.62
N LEU A 321 4.63 15.47 -16.27
CA LEU A 321 4.84 15.10 -17.66
C LEU A 321 4.71 13.58 -17.88
N HIS A 322 5.18 12.76 -16.95
CA HIS A 322 4.95 11.32 -17.00
C HIS A 322 3.45 10.97 -16.90
N MET A 323 2.70 11.62 -16.01
CA MET A 323 1.25 11.41 -15.86
C MET A 323 0.47 11.82 -17.12
N ILE A 324 0.76 13.01 -17.68
CA ILE A 324 0.19 13.47 -18.95
C ILE A 324 0.43 12.43 -20.04
N ASN A 325 1.65 11.91 -20.14
CA ASN A 325 2.01 10.89 -21.12
C ASN A 325 1.51 9.49 -20.79
N SER A 326 0.94 9.25 -19.61
CA SER A 326 0.30 7.99 -19.22
C SER A 326 -1.23 8.10 -19.24
N MET A 327 -1.78 9.27 -19.57
CA MET A 327 -3.21 9.54 -19.64
C MET A 327 -3.74 9.28 -21.06
N LYS A 328 -4.96 8.73 -21.17
CA LYS A 328 -5.71 8.69 -22.44
C LYS A 328 -6.14 10.09 -22.86
N GLU A 329 -6.44 10.28 -24.14
CA GLU A 329 -6.91 11.56 -24.69
C GLU A 329 -8.19 12.07 -24.01
N ASN A 330 -9.12 11.18 -23.67
CA ASN A 330 -10.34 11.48 -22.90
C ASN A 330 -10.21 11.18 -21.40
N GLY A 331 -8.98 11.00 -20.91
CA GLY A 331 -8.68 10.72 -19.51
C GLY A 331 -8.73 11.97 -18.63
N ILE A 332 -8.42 11.79 -17.35
CA ILE A 332 -8.22 12.88 -16.40
C ILE A 332 -6.99 12.60 -15.54
N THR A 333 -6.19 13.63 -15.29
CA THR A 333 -5.10 13.60 -14.31
C THR A 333 -5.43 14.54 -13.16
N ALA A 334 -5.40 14.06 -11.92
CA ALA A 334 -5.55 14.87 -10.72
C ALA A 334 -4.35 14.63 -9.77
N VAL A 335 -3.53 15.66 -9.58
CA VAL A 335 -2.24 15.55 -8.87
C VAL A 335 -2.09 16.63 -7.81
N VAL A 336 -1.52 16.27 -6.67
CA VAL A 336 -1.06 17.22 -5.64
C VAL A 336 0.37 17.67 -5.94
N MET A 337 0.61 18.98 -5.96
CA MET A 337 1.94 19.54 -6.23
C MET A 337 2.25 20.75 -5.34
N PRO A 338 3.53 21.05 -5.04
CA PRO A 338 3.89 22.27 -4.33
C PRO A 338 3.66 23.50 -5.21
N HIS A 339 3.32 24.65 -4.61
CA HIS A 339 3.01 25.88 -5.35
C HIS A 339 4.12 26.33 -6.32
N GLY A 340 5.37 25.94 -6.08
CA GLY A 340 6.51 26.29 -6.94
C GLY A 340 6.29 25.98 -8.43
N VAL A 341 5.57 24.90 -8.77
CA VAL A 341 5.28 24.54 -10.17
C VAL A 341 4.50 25.62 -10.93
N LEU A 342 3.76 26.47 -10.20
CA LEU A 342 2.92 27.53 -10.77
C LEU A 342 3.72 28.77 -11.19
N PHE A 343 4.87 29.04 -10.56
CA PHE A 343 5.56 30.32 -10.72
C PHE A 343 7.08 30.23 -10.89
N ARG A 344 7.72 29.07 -10.69
CA ARG A 344 9.16 28.92 -10.97
C ARG A 344 9.43 29.21 -12.45
N GLU A 345 10.50 29.96 -12.70
CA GLU A 345 10.91 30.46 -14.01
C GLU A 345 11.83 29.47 -14.75
N ALA A 346 12.54 29.93 -15.79
CA ALA A 346 13.47 29.15 -16.59
C ALA A 346 12.83 27.88 -17.20
N GLY A 347 13.48 26.72 -17.08
CA GLY A 347 13.03 25.47 -17.71
C GLY A 347 11.60 25.06 -17.32
N GLU A 348 11.20 25.27 -16.06
CA GLU A 348 9.81 24.99 -15.64
C GLU A 348 8.81 26.01 -16.19
N GLY A 349 9.24 27.25 -16.42
CA GLY A 349 8.42 28.26 -17.08
C GLY A 349 8.07 27.88 -18.52
N PHE A 350 9.06 27.40 -19.28
CA PHE A 350 8.85 26.93 -20.65
C PHE A 350 7.97 25.68 -20.72
N ILE A 351 8.19 24.70 -19.83
CA ILE A 351 7.33 23.51 -19.74
C ILE A 351 5.89 23.92 -19.45
N ARG A 352 5.68 24.84 -18.48
CA ARG A 352 4.35 25.33 -18.12
C ARG A 352 3.67 26.05 -19.28
N GLU A 353 4.39 26.90 -20.01
CA GLU A 353 3.88 27.54 -21.23
C GLU A 353 3.39 26.50 -22.24
N LYS A 354 4.18 25.45 -22.52
CA LYS A 354 3.77 24.37 -23.43
C LYS A 354 2.55 23.59 -22.94
N ILE A 355 2.45 23.29 -21.66
CA ILE A 355 1.27 22.63 -21.08
C ILE A 355 0.02 23.49 -21.29
N ILE A 356 0.12 24.82 -21.11
CA ILE A 356 -0.99 25.76 -21.29
C ILE A 356 -1.36 25.91 -22.77
N GLU A 357 -0.37 26.10 -23.66
CA GLU A 357 -0.59 26.22 -25.12
C GLU A 357 -1.28 24.99 -25.70
N ASN A 358 -1.03 23.80 -25.13
CA ASN A 358 -1.67 22.55 -25.54
C ASN A 358 -3.00 22.28 -24.78
N ASN A 359 -3.49 23.23 -23.98
CA ASN A 359 -4.75 23.14 -23.25
C ASN A 359 -4.84 21.89 -22.33
N LEU A 360 -3.75 21.57 -21.63
CA LEU A 360 -3.66 20.37 -20.77
C LEU A 360 -3.93 20.65 -19.28
N ILE A 361 -4.14 21.91 -18.88
CA ILE A 361 -4.58 22.29 -17.54
C ILE A 361 -6.03 22.73 -17.63
N ASP A 362 -6.91 21.98 -16.97
CA ASP A 362 -8.32 22.34 -16.82
C ASP A 362 -8.53 23.28 -15.62
N THR A 363 -8.08 22.85 -14.42
CA THR A 363 -8.35 23.54 -13.16
C THR A 363 -7.14 23.51 -12.23
N ILE A 364 -6.93 24.60 -11.48
CA ILE A 364 -5.96 24.68 -10.37
C ILE A 364 -6.72 24.99 -9.08
N ILE A 365 -6.59 24.13 -8.07
CA ILE A 365 -7.22 24.29 -6.76
C ILE A 365 -6.13 24.58 -5.71
N GLY A 366 -6.15 25.79 -5.14
CA GLY A 366 -5.28 26.14 -4.02
C GLY A 366 -5.82 25.58 -2.70
N LEU A 367 -5.00 24.82 -1.98
CA LEU A 367 -5.36 24.28 -0.67
C LEU A 367 -4.89 25.20 0.46
N PRO A 368 -5.60 25.25 1.61
CA PRO A 368 -5.14 26.00 2.78
C PRO A 368 -3.75 25.54 3.25
N PRO A 369 -2.93 26.45 3.81
CA PRO A 369 -1.78 26.05 4.60
C PRO A 369 -2.25 25.35 5.89
N ASN A 370 -1.36 24.53 6.48
CA ASN A 370 -1.61 23.72 7.69
C ASN A 370 -2.49 24.37 8.74
#